data_AF-A0A822B6U4-F1
#
_entry.id   AF-A0A822B6U4-F1
#
_cell.length_a   1.000
_cell.length_b   1.000
_cell.length_c   1.000
_cell.angle_alpha   90.00
_cell.angle_beta   90.00
_cell.angle_gamma   90.00
#
_symmetry.space_group_name_H-M   'P 1'
#
loop_
_entity.id
_entity.type
_entity.pdbx_description
1 polymer ?
#
loop_
_entity_poly.entity_id
_entity_poly.type
_entity_poly.pdbx_seq_one_letter_code
_entity_poly.pdbx_strand_id
1 'polypeptide(L)'
;TLGCQNLLYPYRIAVVPGGDDQLVVIQRHPRPQIHIFSCKGEFIRRFGQHIERPRALTVDQLHRILVIESQLQKLHIFSLDGKILSVFNLNQQLQFPTSICSNNYEIFISDNHLHTIKVFSYNGQLIREIKEINYITYPTNIKLNSKGQLITIDNHQGLNITIYDEYQQKKRLGAYTARNCHSQILDVTIQPKQNILHLTSKDYRIYTYQLPLFFFLVNTDVKSEQSDDKDKTESTSSEVSIDQSTDKITEQIKSDVDNKPTNEINPSESKSIKIDESIKPKQNLIIKYHIEKQNPNSDLQEENLNLLKNQQNLPVTFEESQSNSNENDSDIQEENSDYDNDDDSNEISLTPEMEQADTIYHQAMKLINVTTNRQYQTAYKLFKQAANLGHIGAKEELAFGHIIGIYLPMDFNLAKTYFEEGVKIGSPQSHYGLYFMNSVGLIPNASISKALVHLTFAATHGYHLAQMAL
;
A
#
# COMPACT_ATOMS: atom_id res chain seq x y z
N THR A 1 -4.34 -12.40 30.54
CA THR A 1 -3.10 -11.76 29.99
C THR A 1 -3.16 -10.24 30.22
N LEU A 2 -2.55 -9.73 31.29
CA LEU A 2 -2.79 -8.34 31.76
C LEU A 2 -1.73 -7.29 31.34
N GLY A 3 -0.60 -7.67 30.75
CA GLY A 3 0.53 -6.76 30.49
C GLY A 3 0.18 -5.56 29.59
N CYS A 4 -0.61 -5.77 28.53
CA CYS A 4 -0.86 -4.77 27.50
C CYS A 4 -1.91 -3.71 27.87
N GLN A 5 -2.71 -3.91 28.92
CA GLN A 5 -3.86 -3.05 29.25
C GLN A 5 -3.46 -1.58 29.57
N ASN A 6 -2.21 -1.35 29.97
CA ASN A 6 -1.68 -0.02 30.29
C ASN A 6 -0.96 0.67 29.10
N LEU A 7 -1.12 0.17 27.86
CA LEU A 7 -0.49 0.77 26.68
C LEU A 7 -1.26 1.98 26.14
N LEU A 8 -0.69 3.18 26.29
CA LEU A 8 -1.22 4.42 25.73
C LEU A 8 -0.58 4.68 24.35
N TYR A 9 -1.39 4.62 23.29
CA TYR A 9 -0.98 4.86 21.89
C TYR A 9 0.35 4.17 21.49
N PRO A 10 0.44 2.83 21.55
CA PRO A 10 1.56 2.09 20.96
C PRO A 10 1.62 2.36 19.45
N TYR A 11 2.83 2.51 18.91
CA TYR A 11 3.01 3.01 17.53
C TYR A 11 4.02 2.23 16.68
N ARG A 12 5.11 1.72 17.27
CA ARG A 12 6.05 0.81 16.60
C ARG A 12 6.31 -0.39 17.48
N ILE A 13 6.53 -1.52 16.83
CA ILE A 13 6.95 -2.77 17.45
C ILE A 13 8.18 -3.31 16.71
N ALA A 14 9.10 -3.92 17.45
CA ALA A 14 10.21 -4.69 16.92
C ALA A 14 10.40 -5.94 17.77
N VAL A 15 10.74 -7.06 17.12
CA VAL A 15 11.07 -8.32 17.81
C VAL A 15 12.57 -8.32 18.08
N VAL A 16 12.99 -8.72 19.28
CA VAL A 16 14.39 -9.00 19.60
C VAL A 16 14.77 -10.32 18.92
N PRO A 17 15.74 -10.34 17.99
CA PRO A 17 16.20 -11.60 17.40
C PRO A 17 16.90 -12.44 18.47
N GLY A 18 16.69 -13.76 18.51
CA GLY A 18 17.52 -14.65 19.35
C GLY A 18 16.81 -15.57 20.33
N GLY A 19 15.53 -15.93 20.14
CA GLY A 19 14.93 -17.13 20.74
C GLY A 19 13.93 -16.91 21.87
N ASP A 20 14.05 -15.83 22.65
CA ASP A 20 13.01 -15.43 23.61
C ASP A 20 11.85 -14.66 22.94
N ASP A 21 12.04 -14.23 21.69
CA ASP A 21 11.13 -13.42 20.86
C ASP A 21 10.48 -12.24 21.62
N GLN A 22 11.27 -11.57 22.46
CA GLN A 22 10.83 -10.42 23.24
C GLN A 22 10.38 -9.27 22.33
N LEU A 23 9.29 -8.61 22.70
CA LEU A 23 8.64 -7.58 21.89
C LEU A 23 8.95 -6.20 22.46
N VAL A 24 9.71 -5.40 21.72
CA VAL A 24 9.99 -3.99 22.04
C VAL A 24 8.89 -3.13 21.41
N VAL A 25 8.14 -2.41 22.23
CA VAL A 25 7.01 -1.56 21.80
C VAL A 25 7.25 -0.11 22.24
N ILE A 26 7.08 0.84 21.33
CA ILE A 26 7.24 2.27 21.63
C ILE A 26 5.90 3.01 21.60
N GLN A 27 5.66 3.84 22.61
CA GLN A 27 4.47 4.70 22.73
C GLN A 27 4.70 6.07 22.08
N ARG A 28 3.61 6.71 21.65
CA ARG A 28 3.59 8.11 21.21
C ARG A 28 3.29 9.08 22.37
N HIS A 29 3.41 10.37 22.06
CA HIS A 29 2.83 11.46 22.85
C HIS A 29 1.37 11.15 23.26
N PRO A 30 0.96 11.39 24.51
CA PRO A 30 1.55 12.28 25.51
C PRO A 30 2.62 11.69 26.43
N ARG A 31 2.83 10.36 26.43
CA ARG A 31 3.85 9.70 27.27
C ARG A 31 4.72 8.76 26.44
N PRO A 32 5.62 9.29 25.60
CA PRO A 32 6.59 8.49 24.86
C PRO A 32 7.50 7.72 25.83
N GLN A 33 7.58 6.41 25.63
CA GLN A 33 8.43 5.49 26.38
C GLN A 33 8.48 4.14 25.65
N ILE A 34 9.56 3.40 25.88
CA ILE A 34 9.78 2.04 25.36
C ILE A 34 9.31 1.05 26.44
N HIS A 35 8.55 0.04 26.03
CA HIS A 35 8.19 -1.13 26.82
C HIS A 35 8.83 -2.38 26.19
N ILE A 36 9.18 -3.36 27.01
CA ILE A 36 9.56 -4.70 26.58
C ILE A 36 8.56 -5.70 27.16
N PHE A 37 8.07 -6.60 26.31
CA PHE A 37 7.19 -7.70 26.66
C PHE A 37 7.82 -9.05 26.29
N SER A 38 7.39 -10.10 26.99
CA SER A 38 7.52 -11.50 26.56
C SER A 38 6.77 -11.72 25.24
N CYS A 39 7.15 -12.73 24.46
CA CYS A 39 6.36 -13.20 23.31
C CYS A 39 4.91 -13.58 23.70
N LYS A 40 4.66 -13.90 24.98
CA LYS A 40 3.34 -14.16 25.56
C LYS A 40 2.53 -12.89 25.95
N GLY A 41 3.07 -11.70 25.69
CA GLY A 41 2.43 -10.42 26.08
C GLY A 41 2.56 -10.04 27.57
N GLU A 42 3.43 -10.73 28.31
CA GLU A 42 3.75 -10.42 29.71
C GLU A 42 4.69 -9.20 29.76
N PHE A 43 4.41 -8.23 30.62
CA PHE A 43 5.23 -7.02 30.74
C PHE A 43 6.54 -7.31 31.49
N ILE A 44 7.69 -6.98 30.87
CA ILE A 44 9.02 -7.18 31.46
C ILE A 44 9.55 -5.88 32.08
N ARG A 45 9.64 -4.80 31.30
CA ARG A 45 10.19 -3.50 31.76
C ARG A 45 9.82 -2.32 30.85
N ARG A 46 10.01 -1.09 31.35
CA ARG A 46 9.84 0.16 30.57
C ARG A 46 10.93 1.19 30.87
N PHE A 47 11.29 2.00 29.88
CA PHE A 47 12.32 3.06 29.95
C PHE A 47 12.15 4.09 28.82
N GLY A 48 13.12 4.98 28.59
CA GLY A 48 13.10 5.91 27.44
C GLY A 48 12.18 7.13 27.60
N GLN A 49 11.85 7.53 28.83
CA GLN A 49 10.95 8.65 29.16
C GLN A 49 11.48 10.04 28.77
N HIS A 50 12.73 10.12 28.31
CA HIS A 50 13.41 11.33 27.81
C HIS A 50 13.35 11.48 26.28
N ILE A 51 12.75 10.51 25.56
CA ILE A 51 12.50 10.59 24.13
C ILE A 51 11.18 11.36 23.96
N GLU A 52 11.12 12.39 23.12
CA GLU A 52 9.92 13.24 22.98
C GLU A 52 9.04 12.81 21.79
N ARG A 53 9.67 12.49 20.66
CA ARG A 53 9.02 12.32 19.35
C ARG A 53 9.51 11.08 18.60
N PRO A 54 9.40 9.87 19.20
CA PRO A 54 9.82 8.62 18.56
C PRO A 54 9.03 8.37 17.26
N ARG A 55 9.74 8.05 16.18
CA ARG A 55 9.15 7.81 14.85
C ARG A 55 9.34 6.39 14.33
N ALA A 56 10.53 5.83 14.52
CA ALA A 56 10.83 4.46 14.12
C ALA A 56 11.76 3.78 15.13
N LEU A 57 11.71 2.45 15.10
CA LEU A 57 12.30 1.53 16.07
C LEU A 57 12.89 0.34 15.30
N THR A 58 14.08 -0.10 15.69
CA THR A 58 14.64 -1.38 15.25
C THR A 58 15.49 -1.99 16.38
N VAL A 59 15.74 -3.29 16.32
CA VAL A 59 16.62 -4.02 17.24
C VAL A 59 17.61 -4.78 16.38
N ASP A 60 18.88 -4.80 16.79
CA ASP A 60 19.95 -5.52 16.09
C ASP A 60 20.25 -6.89 16.72
N GLN A 61 21.14 -7.67 16.10
CA GLN A 61 21.53 -9.01 16.57
C GLN A 61 22.42 -8.99 17.82
N LEU A 62 22.80 -7.80 18.33
CA LEU A 62 23.47 -7.61 19.61
C LEU A 62 22.49 -7.08 20.69
N HIS A 63 21.19 -7.17 20.42
CA HIS A 63 20.08 -6.73 21.26
C HIS A 63 20.16 -5.23 21.65
N ARG A 64 20.79 -4.42 20.80
CA ARG A 64 20.78 -2.95 20.89
C ARG A 64 19.48 -2.45 20.26
N ILE A 65 18.77 -1.58 20.97
CA ILE A 65 17.51 -0.99 20.52
C ILE A 65 17.81 0.40 19.98
N LEU A 66 17.52 0.62 18.69
CA LEU A 66 17.76 1.88 18.00
C LEU A 66 16.43 2.62 17.79
N VAL A 67 16.37 3.88 18.23
CA VAL A 67 15.18 4.75 18.10
C VAL A 67 15.57 6.06 17.43
N ILE A 68 14.80 6.46 16.43
CA ILE A 68 14.97 7.75 15.72
C ILE A 68 13.78 8.67 16.02
N GLU A 69 14.08 9.92 16.39
CA GLU A 69 13.09 10.97 16.61
C GLU A 69 12.88 11.84 15.36
N SER A 70 11.62 12.09 14.95
CA SER A 70 11.37 12.80 13.69
C SER A 70 11.44 14.32 13.75
N GLN A 71 11.19 14.93 14.92
CA GLN A 71 11.23 16.40 15.08
C GLN A 71 12.57 16.89 15.65
N LEU A 72 13.20 16.09 16.52
CA LEU A 72 14.49 16.42 17.11
C LEU A 72 15.68 15.80 16.37
N GLN A 73 15.44 15.00 15.32
CA GLN A 73 16.45 14.28 14.51
C GLN A 73 17.55 13.57 15.34
N LYS A 74 17.21 13.12 16.55
CA LYS A 74 18.10 12.37 17.46
C LYS A 74 17.99 10.88 17.22
N LEU A 75 19.13 10.23 17.04
CA LEU A 75 19.27 8.78 17.11
C LEU A 75 19.69 8.38 18.52
N HIS A 76 18.88 7.58 19.19
CA HIS A 76 19.17 7.01 20.51
C HIS A 76 19.45 5.51 20.35
N ILE A 77 20.51 5.02 20.99
CA ILE A 77 20.84 3.59 21.04
C ILE A 77 20.81 3.14 22.50
N PHE A 78 19.98 2.16 22.81
CA PHE A 78 19.83 1.56 24.14
C PHE A 78 20.33 0.12 24.15
N SER A 79 20.75 -0.34 25.32
CA SER A 79 20.78 -1.78 25.64
C SER A 79 19.35 -2.28 25.85
N LEU A 80 19.11 -3.58 25.62
CA LEU A 80 17.89 -4.29 26.04
C LEU A 80 17.52 -4.04 27.52
N ASP A 81 18.50 -3.78 28.38
CA ASP A 81 18.25 -3.44 29.79
C ASP A 81 17.56 -2.08 30.01
N GLY A 82 17.59 -1.20 29.02
CA GLY A 82 17.08 0.18 29.09
C GLY A 82 18.15 1.25 29.35
N LYS A 83 19.43 0.86 29.49
CA LYS A 83 20.57 1.77 29.60
C LYS A 83 20.81 2.47 28.26
N ILE A 84 21.00 3.79 28.27
CA ILE A 84 21.48 4.56 27.11
C ILE A 84 22.93 4.13 26.84
N LEU A 85 23.23 3.74 25.59
CA LEU A 85 24.59 3.45 25.12
C LEU A 85 25.17 4.66 24.38
N SER A 86 24.37 5.31 23.53
CA SER A 86 24.74 6.55 22.84
C SER A 86 23.52 7.34 22.41
N VAL A 87 23.70 8.65 22.25
CA VAL A 87 22.71 9.57 21.65
C VAL A 87 23.45 10.47 20.67
N PHE A 88 22.99 10.50 19.42
CA PHE A 88 23.56 11.31 18.36
C PHE A 88 22.53 12.32 17.85
N ASN A 89 22.93 13.59 17.74
CA ASN A 89 22.14 14.65 17.12
C ASN A 89 22.48 14.68 15.62
N LEU A 90 21.48 14.44 14.76
CA LEU A 90 21.66 14.35 13.30
C LEU A 90 20.99 15.52 12.57
N ASN A 91 20.71 16.65 13.24
CA ASN A 91 19.94 17.79 12.70
C ASN A 91 20.54 18.43 11.43
N GLN A 92 21.86 18.30 11.24
CA GLN A 92 22.55 18.81 10.04
C GLN A 92 22.48 17.83 8.85
N GLN A 93 22.02 16.59 9.09
CA GLN A 93 22.10 15.47 8.15
C GLN A 93 20.70 14.94 7.76
N LEU A 94 19.71 15.05 8.65
CA LEU A 94 18.33 14.59 8.47
C LEU A 94 17.34 15.76 8.64
N GLN A 95 16.27 15.75 7.86
CA GLN A 95 15.18 16.72 7.91
C GLN A 95 13.88 16.06 8.41
N PHE A 96 13.49 14.90 7.86
CA PHE A 96 12.32 14.16 8.32
C PHE A 96 12.53 12.64 8.21
N PRO A 97 13.23 12.03 9.19
CA PRO A 97 13.48 10.60 9.20
C PRO A 97 12.19 9.80 9.49
N THR A 98 11.87 8.85 8.62
CA THR A 98 10.59 8.10 8.65
C THR A 98 10.70 6.68 9.16
N SER A 99 11.82 6.00 8.90
CA SER A 99 12.06 4.58 9.19
C SER A 99 13.55 4.30 9.39
N ILE A 100 13.86 3.18 10.07
CA ILE A 100 15.21 2.78 10.46
C ILE A 100 15.38 1.25 10.37
N CYS A 101 16.54 0.79 9.91
CA CYS A 101 16.98 -0.60 9.98
C CYS A 101 18.51 -0.69 10.10
N SER A 102 19.06 -1.85 10.44
CA SER A 102 20.51 -2.06 10.60
C SER A 102 20.92 -3.48 10.21
N ASN A 103 22.18 -3.62 9.79
CA ASN A 103 22.90 -4.88 9.54
C ASN A 103 23.91 -5.22 10.67
N ASN A 104 23.74 -4.62 11.86
CA ASN A 104 24.65 -4.62 13.02
C ASN A 104 25.95 -3.78 12.88
N TYR A 105 26.42 -3.54 11.66
CA TYR A 105 27.63 -2.74 11.37
C TYR A 105 27.31 -1.27 11.07
N GLU A 106 26.17 -1.05 10.42
CA GLU A 106 25.71 0.22 9.86
C GLU A 106 24.21 0.43 10.14
N ILE A 107 23.78 1.69 10.13
CA ILE A 107 22.42 2.11 10.48
C ILE A 107 21.84 2.88 9.29
N PHE A 108 20.79 2.33 8.69
CA PHE A 108 20.10 2.93 7.55
C PHE A 108 18.90 3.72 8.07
N ILE A 109 18.78 4.99 7.68
CA ILE A 109 17.66 5.87 8.04
C ILE A 109 17.09 6.48 6.75
N SER A 110 15.79 6.32 6.53
CA SER A 110 15.11 6.93 5.38
C SER A 110 14.67 8.35 5.70
N ASP A 111 15.04 9.32 4.87
CA ASP A 111 14.56 10.70 4.95
C ASP A 111 13.56 11.00 3.83
N ASN A 112 12.36 11.36 4.24
CA ASN A 112 11.23 11.53 3.34
C ASN A 112 11.23 12.89 2.63
N HIS A 113 11.76 13.94 3.27
CA HIS A 113 11.83 15.30 2.70
C HIS A 113 13.06 15.48 1.80
N LEU A 114 14.18 14.86 2.14
CA LEU A 114 15.41 14.92 1.33
C LEU A 114 15.38 13.95 0.13
N HIS A 115 14.42 13.02 0.12
CA HIS A 115 14.26 11.96 -0.88
C HIS A 115 15.47 11.01 -0.94
N THR A 116 16.04 10.66 0.23
CA THR A 116 17.26 9.83 0.33
C THR A 116 17.20 8.83 1.47
N ILE A 117 18.11 7.86 1.47
CA ILE A 117 18.41 7.00 2.61
C ILE A 117 19.85 7.25 3.01
N LYS A 118 20.06 7.58 4.27
CA LYS A 118 21.38 7.90 4.82
C LYS A 118 21.88 6.75 5.68
N VAL A 119 23.13 6.38 5.49
CA VAL A 119 23.77 5.24 6.16
C VAL A 119 24.80 5.79 7.13
N PHE A 120 24.63 5.47 8.41
CA PHE A 120 25.45 5.93 9.52
C PHE A 120 26.24 4.78 10.14
N SER A 121 27.40 5.10 10.70
CA SER A 121 28.10 4.24 11.65
C SER A 121 27.35 4.21 12.98
N TYR A 122 27.53 3.14 13.76
CA TYR A 122 27.15 3.12 15.19
C TYR A 122 27.84 4.20 16.03
N ASN A 123 28.88 4.85 15.50
CA ASN A 123 29.53 6.04 16.06
C ASN A 123 28.86 7.36 15.66
N GLY A 124 27.68 7.34 15.03
CA GLY A 124 26.91 8.52 14.62
C GLY A 124 27.42 9.24 13.36
N GLN A 125 28.54 8.81 12.79
CA GLN A 125 29.12 9.40 11.58
C GLN A 125 28.34 8.97 10.32
N LEU A 126 28.07 9.90 9.41
CA LEU A 126 27.47 9.62 8.10
C LEU A 126 28.51 8.95 7.19
N ILE A 127 28.23 7.73 6.73
CA ILE A 127 29.10 6.94 5.85
C ILE A 127 28.79 7.23 4.37
N ARG A 128 27.51 7.13 3.98
CA ARG A 128 27.06 7.31 2.59
C ARG A 128 25.60 7.71 2.47
N GLU A 129 25.25 8.29 1.33
CA GLU A 129 23.87 8.60 0.95
C GLU A 129 23.46 7.79 -0.28
N ILE A 130 22.34 7.07 -0.15
CA ILE A 130 21.65 6.32 -1.20
C ILE A 130 20.50 7.20 -1.68
N LYS A 131 20.65 7.77 -2.88
CA LYS A 131 19.65 8.58 -3.58
C LYS A 131 19.60 8.10 -5.02
N GLU A 132 18.40 7.90 -5.55
CA GLU A 132 18.20 7.58 -6.95
C GLU A 132 16.91 8.23 -7.47
N ILE A 133 17.05 9.08 -8.49
CA ILE A 133 15.95 9.86 -9.07
C ILE A 133 14.89 8.92 -9.67
N ASN A 134 13.61 9.23 -9.51
CA ASN A 134 12.44 8.43 -9.93
C ASN A 134 12.22 7.07 -9.19
N TYR A 135 13.18 6.61 -8.38
CA TYR A 135 13.11 5.35 -7.62
C TYR A 135 13.06 5.54 -6.10
N ILE A 136 13.73 6.56 -5.57
CA ILE A 136 13.61 7.02 -4.18
C ILE A 136 13.06 8.45 -4.22
N THR A 137 11.74 8.57 -4.08
CA THR A 137 11.01 9.84 -4.00
C THR A 137 10.66 10.13 -2.54
N TYR A 138 9.58 9.56 -2.01
CA TYR A 138 9.14 9.79 -0.64
C TYR A 138 9.24 8.51 0.19
N PRO A 139 10.46 8.06 0.56
CA PRO A 139 10.63 6.81 1.29
C PRO A 139 9.91 6.88 2.64
N THR A 140 8.94 5.98 2.81
CA THR A 140 8.09 5.85 4.00
C THR A 140 8.67 4.83 4.97
N ASN A 141 9.20 3.72 4.43
CA ASN A 141 9.68 2.57 5.16
C ASN A 141 10.92 1.98 4.47
N ILE A 142 11.84 1.46 5.28
CA ILE A 142 13.00 0.68 4.84
C ILE A 142 13.12 -0.57 5.70
N LYS A 143 13.48 -1.71 5.09
CA LYS A 143 13.84 -2.95 5.78
C LYS A 143 14.99 -3.64 5.05
N LEU A 144 15.78 -4.39 5.80
CA LEU A 144 16.81 -5.29 5.27
C LEU A 144 16.27 -6.72 5.24
N ASN A 145 16.56 -7.43 4.15
CA ASN A 145 16.30 -8.85 4.03
C ASN A 145 17.46 -9.69 4.63
N SER A 146 17.22 -10.96 4.92
CA SER A 146 18.23 -11.93 5.40
C SER A 146 19.45 -12.07 4.48
N LYS A 147 19.30 -11.77 3.20
CA LYS A 147 20.36 -11.75 2.17
C LYS A 147 21.25 -10.48 2.17
N GLY A 148 21.00 -9.51 3.06
CA GLY A 148 21.61 -8.18 2.95
C GLY A 148 21.11 -7.44 1.69
N GLN A 149 19.80 -7.22 1.61
CA GLN A 149 19.16 -6.50 0.51
C GLN A 149 18.27 -5.42 1.10
N LEU A 150 18.51 -4.16 0.72
CA LEU A 150 17.80 -2.99 1.23
C LEU A 150 16.53 -2.76 0.42
N ILE A 151 15.39 -2.99 1.03
CA ILE A 151 14.07 -2.79 0.46
C ILE A 151 13.55 -1.42 0.90
N THR A 152 13.22 -0.58 -0.08
CA THR A 152 12.86 0.83 0.11
C THR A 152 11.47 1.09 -0.45
N ILE A 153 10.58 1.69 0.35
CA ILE A 153 9.14 1.71 0.06
C ILE A 153 8.59 3.14 0.06
N ASP A 154 8.08 3.55 -1.09
CA ASP A 154 7.36 4.81 -1.34
C ASP A 154 5.87 4.53 -1.59
N ASN A 155 5.01 5.52 -1.30
CA ASN A 155 3.57 5.46 -1.57
C ASN A 155 3.00 6.81 -2.06
N HIS A 156 3.82 7.70 -2.62
CA HIS A 156 3.37 9.01 -3.11
C HIS A 156 2.65 8.95 -4.46
N GLN A 157 2.99 7.99 -5.31
CA GLN A 157 2.35 7.78 -6.63
C GLN A 157 1.94 6.30 -6.78
N GLY A 158 1.18 5.81 -5.79
CA GLY A 158 0.98 4.37 -5.58
C GLY A 158 2.19 3.71 -4.91
N LEU A 159 2.03 2.44 -4.54
CA LEU A 159 3.04 1.69 -3.81
C LEU A 159 4.22 1.32 -4.71
N ASN A 160 5.36 1.97 -4.50
CA ASN A 160 6.64 1.68 -5.12
C ASN A 160 7.53 0.89 -4.15
N ILE A 161 8.09 -0.22 -4.60
CA ILE A 161 9.04 -1.04 -3.84
C ILE A 161 10.32 -1.17 -4.67
N THR A 162 11.41 -0.57 -4.21
CA THR A 162 12.72 -0.67 -4.86
C THR A 162 13.66 -1.50 -3.99
N ILE A 163 14.45 -2.38 -4.60
CA ILE A 163 15.39 -3.27 -3.92
C ILE A 163 16.81 -2.95 -4.39
N TYR A 164 17.68 -2.62 -3.44
CA TYR A 164 19.11 -2.38 -3.66
C TYR A 164 19.93 -3.51 -3.03
N ASP A 165 21.05 -3.84 -3.66
CA ASP A 165 22.09 -4.62 -3.01
C ASP A 165 22.78 -3.79 -1.91
N GLU A 166 23.04 -4.42 -0.77
CA GLU A 166 23.75 -3.79 0.35
C GLU A 166 25.26 -3.81 0.12
N TYR A 167 25.77 -4.87 -0.51
CA TYR A 167 27.20 -5.13 -0.64
C TYR A 167 27.85 -4.45 -1.86
N GLN A 168 27.15 -4.32 -3.00
CA GLN A 168 27.67 -3.64 -4.19
C GLN A 168 27.07 -2.24 -4.38
N GLN A 169 27.82 -1.23 -3.93
CA GLN A 169 27.76 0.20 -4.29
C GLN A 169 26.55 0.64 -5.15
N LYS A 170 25.40 0.86 -4.50
CA LYS A 170 24.17 1.43 -5.09
C LYS A 170 23.53 0.63 -6.24
N LYS A 171 23.90 -0.63 -6.46
CA LYS A 171 23.33 -1.45 -7.55
C LYS A 171 21.86 -1.81 -7.25
N ARG A 172 20.92 -1.17 -7.96
CA ARG A 172 19.49 -1.53 -7.93
C ARG A 172 19.31 -2.93 -8.52
N LEU A 173 18.76 -3.85 -7.74
CA LEU A 173 18.44 -5.21 -8.15
C LEU A 173 17.10 -5.25 -8.92
N GLY A 174 16.10 -4.54 -8.40
CA GLY A 174 14.79 -4.45 -9.01
C GLY A 174 14.01 -3.23 -8.53
N ALA A 175 13.06 -2.79 -9.35
CA ALA A 175 12.07 -1.78 -8.98
C ALA A 175 10.68 -2.27 -9.36
N TYR A 176 9.74 -2.10 -8.44
CA TYR A 176 8.41 -2.64 -8.54
C TYR A 176 7.37 -1.57 -8.21
N THR A 177 6.21 -1.70 -8.84
CA THR A 177 5.02 -0.92 -8.50
C THR A 177 3.85 -1.90 -8.31
N ALA A 178 3.05 -1.69 -7.27
CA ALA A 178 1.80 -2.43 -7.12
C ALA A 178 0.76 -1.88 -8.11
N ARG A 179 -0.02 -2.76 -8.75
CA ARG A 179 -1.09 -2.33 -9.67
C ARG A 179 -2.21 -1.54 -8.98
N ASN A 180 -2.37 -1.73 -7.68
CA ASN A 180 -3.41 -1.10 -6.87
C ASN A 180 -2.80 0.07 -6.08
N CYS A 181 -3.55 1.16 -5.96
CA CYS A 181 -3.22 2.24 -5.04
C CYS A 181 -3.56 1.81 -3.61
N HIS A 182 -2.66 2.08 -2.66
CA HIS A 182 -2.89 1.82 -1.23
C HIS A 182 -3.11 3.11 -0.48
N SER A 183 -3.91 3.04 0.60
CA SER A 183 -3.99 4.11 1.58
C SER A 183 -2.61 4.32 2.26
N GLN A 184 -2.51 5.30 3.15
CA GLN A 184 -1.24 5.61 3.83
C GLN A 184 -0.66 4.36 4.54
N ILE A 185 0.48 3.87 4.05
CA ILE A 185 1.23 2.76 4.65
C ILE A 185 1.81 3.23 5.99
N LEU A 186 1.57 2.47 7.05
CA LEU A 186 1.93 2.81 8.42
C LEU A 186 3.28 2.22 8.80
N ASP A 187 3.46 0.91 8.64
CA ASP A 187 4.68 0.14 8.88
C ASP A 187 4.76 -1.07 7.93
N VAL A 188 5.97 -1.59 7.74
CA VAL A 188 6.23 -2.74 6.85
C VAL A 188 7.24 -3.69 7.48
N THR A 189 7.02 -5.00 7.37
CA THR A 189 7.99 -6.04 7.79
C THR A 189 8.23 -7.05 6.67
N ILE A 190 9.33 -7.80 6.77
CA ILE A 190 9.70 -8.87 5.83
C ILE A 190 9.92 -10.19 6.58
N GLN A 191 9.36 -11.27 6.05
CA GLN A 191 9.54 -12.63 6.57
C GLN A 191 10.91 -13.18 6.13
N PRO A 192 11.89 -13.38 7.03
CA PRO A 192 13.31 -13.54 6.65
C PRO A 192 13.64 -14.77 5.79
N LYS A 193 12.78 -15.79 5.77
CA LYS A 193 13.00 -17.04 5.02
C LYS A 193 12.31 -17.10 3.64
N GLN A 194 11.28 -16.28 3.41
CA GLN A 194 10.37 -16.45 2.26
C GLN A 194 10.33 -15.22 1.31
N ASN A 195 11.06 -14.13 1.61
CA ASN A 195 10.99 -12.87 0.86
C ASN A 195 9.57 -12.26 0.78
N ILE A 196 8.68 -12.63 1.72
CA ILE A 196 7.32 -12.11 1.79
C ILE A 196 7.33 -10.79 2.59
N LEU A 197 6.77 -9.75 1.99
CA LEU A 197 6.67 -8.40 2.53
C LEU A 197 5.23 -8.18 3.02
N HIS A 198 5.06 -7.93 4.32
CA HIS A 198 3.77 -7.61 4.93
C HIS A 198 3.72 -6.12 5.26
N LEU A 199 2.74 -5.40 4.71
CA LEU A 199 2.59 -3.96 4.90
C LEU A 199 1.23 -3.61 5.51
N THR A 200 1.27 -2.78 6.54
CA THR A 200 0.10 -2.28 7.27
C THR A 200 -0.35 -0.96 6.67
N SER A 201 -1.66 -0.81 6.47
CA SER A 201 -2.25 0.33 5.76
C SER A 201 -3.37 0.97 6.58
N LYS A 202 -3.59 2.28 6.39
CA LYS A 202 -4.57 3.09 7.14
C LYS A 202 -6.04 2.69 6.92
N ASP A 203 -6.32 1.88 5.91
CA ASP A 203 -7.60 1.19 5.66
C ASP A 203 -7.82 -0.04 6.58
N TYR A 204 -7.07 -0.13 7.68
CA TYR A 204 -7.11 -1.21 8.68
C TYR A 204 -6.77 -2.61 8.13
N ARG A 205 -6.13 -2.69 6.96
CA ARG A 205 -5.76 -3.95 6.30
C ARG A 205 -4.25 -4.18 6.32
N ILE A 206 -3.90 -5.47 6.32
CA ILE A 206 -2.53 -5.95 6.09
C ILE A 206 -2.50 -6.55 4.68
N TYR A 207 -1.57 -6.07 3.86
CA TYR A 207 -1.35 -6.59 2.51
C TYR A 207 -0.04 -7.37 2.45
N THR A 208 -0.01 -8.43 1.64
CA THR A 208 1.10 -9.39 1.56
C THR A 208 1.61 -9.49 0.13
N TYR A 209 2.92 -9.27 -0.05
CA TYR A 209 3.58 -9.29 -1.36
C TYR A 209 4.72 -10.29 -1.37
N GLN A 210 4.70 -11.21 -2.34
CA GLN A 210 5.86 -12.04 -2.65
C GLN A 210 6.87 -11.19 -3.44
N LEU A 211 8.02 -10.87 -2.84
CA LEU A 211 9.13 -10.31 -3.61
C LEU A 211 9.88 -11.44 -4.33
N PRO A 212 10.37 -11.22 -5.57
CA PRO A 212 11.15 -12.23 -6.28
C PRO A 212 12.49 -12.48 -5.58
N LEU A 213 12.93 -13.74 -5.59
CA LEU A 213 14.22 -14.14 -5.03
C LEU A 213 15.34 -13.82 -6.02
N PHE A 214 16.00 -12.67 -5.83
CA PHE A 214 17.31 -12.46 -6.43
C PHE A 214 18.32 -13.45 -5.82
N PHE A 215 18.87 -14.32 -6.67
CA PHE A 215 20.02 -15.15 -6.37
C PHE A 215 21.23 -14.58 -7.10
N PHE A 216 22.39 -14.53 -6.43
CA PHE A 216 23.65 -14.37 -7.11
C PHE A 216 23.98 -15.70 -7.79
N LEU A 217 23.69 -15.81 -9.08
CA LEU A 217 24.44 -16.71 -9.94
C LEU A 217 25.85 -16.13 -10.04
N VAL A 218 26.77 -16.73 -9.29
CA VAL A 218 28.20 -16.56 -9.57
C VAL A 218 28.46 -17.38 -10.83
N ASN A 219 28.53 -16.71 -11.97
CA ASN A 219 29.01 -17.32 -13.21
C ASN A 219 30.51 -17.60 -13.06
N THR A 220 30.85 -18.73 -12.42
CA THR A 220 32.09 -19.42 -12.73
C THR A 220 31.92 -20.03 -14.12
N ASP A 221 32.44 -19.36 -15.15
CA ASP A 221 32.41 -19.83 -16.54
C ASP A 221 33.36 -21.03 -16.73
N VAL A 222 33.00 -22.15 -16.10
CA VAL A 222 33.61 -23.47 -16.34
C VAL A 222 33.05 -23.97 -17.66
N LYS A 223 33.71 -23.59 -18.76
CA LYS A 223 33.49 -24.18 -20.08
C LYS A 223 33.88 -25.66 -20.08
N SER A 224 32.95 -26.53 -19.69
CA SER A 224 33.03 -27.96 -19.96
C SER A 224 32.56 -28.22 -21.39
N GLU A 225 33.42 -27.90 -22.36
CA GLU A 225 33.21 -28.30 -23.75
C GLU A 225 33.38 -29.82 -23.85
N GLN A 226 32.28 -30.54 -24.06
CA GLN A 226 32.34 -31.97 -24.41
C GLN A 226 32.67 -32.10 -25.90
N SER A 227 33.62 -32.98 -26.18
CA SER A 227 34.17 -33.25 -27.51
C SER A 227 33.23 -34.10 -28.37
N ASP A 228 33.11 -33.74 -29.65
CA ASP A 228 32.93 -34.70 -30.73
C ASP A 228 34.14 -34.56 -31.68
N ASP A 229 34.78 -35.68 -32.02
CA ASP A 229 36.00 -35.70 -32.82
C ASP A 229 35.75 -35.37 -34.30
N LYS A 230 36.65 -34.55 -34.90
CA LYS A 230 37.61 -35.08 -35.89
C LYS A 230 38.69 -34.13 -36.39
N ASP A 231 39.78 -34.79 -36.77
CA ASP A 231 40.84 -34.41 -37.72
C ASP A 231 41.81 -33.26 -37.39
N LYS A 232 43.07 -33.69 -37.17
CA LYS A 232 44.33 -33.22 -37.81
C LYS A 232 44.71 -31.72 -37.69
N THR A 233 45.97 -31.34 -37.42
CA THR A 233 47.25 -32.06 -37.16
C THR A 233 48.27 -31.03 -36.66
N GLU A 234 49.17 -31.41 -35.76
CA GLU A 234 50.50 -30.78 -35.53
C GLU A 234 50.50 -29.30 -35.04
N SER A 235 51.51 -28.78 -34.34
CA SER A 235 52.63 -29.34 -33.56
C SER A 235 53.20 -28.24 -32.61
N THR A 236 54.16 -28.58 -31.72
CA THR A 236 55.04 -27.64 -30.95
C THR A 236 54.34 -26.64 -29.99
N SER A 237 54.52 -26.69 -28.65
CA SER A 237 55.71 -26.29 -27.84
C SER A 237 56.09 -24.80 -27.97
N SER A 238 56.39 -24.03 -26.92
CA SER A 238 56.74 -24.35 -25.52
C SER A 238 56.63 -23.13 -24.57
N GLU A 239 56.44 -23.39 -23.27
CA GLU A 239 57.07 -22.79 -22.06
C GLU A 239 57.32 -21.26 -21.90
N VAL A 240 56.97 -20.74 -20.69
CA VAL A 240 57.81 -19.94 -19.72
C VAL A 240 58.55 -18.67 -20.24
N SER A 241 58.61 -17.49 -19.60
CA SER A 241 58.39 -16.97 -18.22
C SER A 241 57.92 -15.49 -18.25
N ILE A 242 57.22 -14.95 -17.24
CA ILE A 242 57.75 -14.11 -16.13
C ILE A 242 59.02 -13.30 -16.47
N ASP A 243 58.94 -11.95 -16.46
CA ASP A 243 59.68 -11.11 -15.49
C ASP A 243 59.17 -9.63 -15.37
N GLN A 244 59.79 -8.84 -14.50
CA GLN A 244 59.37 -7.51 -14.02
C GLN A 244 60.19 -6.31 -14.59
N SER A 245 59.68 -5.07 -14.39
CA SER A 245 60.41 -3.89 -13.83
C SER A 245 60.26 -2.50 -14.52
N THR A 246 59.69 -1.56 -13.75
CA THR A 246 60.09 -0.15 -13.47
C THR A 246 60.49 0.89 -14.56
N ASP A 247 59.71 1.98 -14.58
CA ASP A 247 60.09 3.41 -14.42
C ASP A 247 60.77 4.30 -15.49
N LYS A 248 60.19 5.52 -15.56
CA LYS A 248 60.78 6.88 -15.83
C LYS A 248 61.15 7.33 -17.25
N ILE A 249 60.68 8.54 -17.60
CA ILE A 249 61.49 9.76 -17.82
C ILE A 249 60.56 11.01 -17.81
N THR A 250 61.12 12.23 -17.66
CA THR A 250 60.42 13.46 -17.23
C THR A 250 60.44 14.64 -18.22
N GLU A 251 59.37 15.44 -18.19
CA GLU A 251 59.24 16.92 -18.35
C GLU A 251 59.95 17.71 -19.48
N GLN A 252 59.20 18.69 -20.05
CA GLN A 252 59.69 20.07 -20.27
C GLN A 252 58.54 21.11 -20.41
N ILE A 253 58.85 22.41 -20.20
CA ILE A 253 57.95 23.53 -19.78
C ILE A 253 58.52 24.88 -20.33
N LYS A 254 57.83 26.00 -20.59
CA LYS A 254 56.41 26.46 -20.36
C LYS A 254 55.72 26.88 -21.69
N SER A 255 55.25 28.08 -22.10
CA SER A 255 54.98 29.49 -21.63
C SER A 255 54.31 30.26 -22.81
N ASP A 256 53.66 31.44 -22.76
CA ASP A 256 52.90 32.23 -21.77
C ASP A 256 52.33 33.50 -22.47
N VAL A 257 51.25 34.14 -21.95
CA VAL A 257 50.84 35.58 -22.14
C VAL A 257 50.44 36.07 -23.57
N ASP A 258 49.36 36.82 -23.85
CA ASP A 258 48.10 37.18 -23.15
C ASP A 258 47.10 37.84 -24.17
N ASN A 259 46.18 38.73 -23.73
CA ASN A 259 45.20 39.61 -24.43
C ASN A 259 43.70 39.22 -24.53
N LYS A 260 42.86 40.25 -24.32
CA LYS A 260 41.38 40.37 -24.43
C LYS A 260 41.06 41.83 -24.87
N PRO A 261 39.82 42.24 -25.26
CA PRO A 261 38.47 41.71 -24.96
C PRO A 261 37.75 41.13 -26.22
N THR A 262 36.47 41.29 -26.63
CA THR A 262 35.33 42.19 -26.26
C THR A 262 33.95 41.65 -26.76
N ASN A 263 32.88 42.03 -26.04
CA ASN A 263 31.47 42.20 -26.42
C ASN A 263 30.55 41.12 -27.05
N GLU A 264 29.26 41.25 -26.67
CA GLU A 264 28.01 40.97 -27.39
C GLU A 264 27.43 39.53 -27.56
N ILE A 265 26.67 39.12 -26.52
CA ILE A 265 25.22 38.79 -26.54
C ILE A 265 24.70 37.80 -27.62
N ASN A 266 24.44 36.55 -27.18
CA ASN A 266 23.26 35.66 -27.39
C ASN A 266 22.59 35.44 -28.78
N PRO A 267 21.84 34.31 -28.99
CA PRO A 267 21.68 33.10 -28.17
C PRO A 267 21.82 31.76 -28.96
N SER A 268 21.54 30.66 -28.25
CA SER A 268 21.01 29.37 -28.77
C SER A 268 21.78 28.61 -29.87
N GLU A 269 22.53 27.60 -29.43
CA GLU A 269 22.60 26.32 -30.17
C GLU A 269 22.67 25.15 -29.18
N SER A 270 21.59 24.36 -29.11
CA SER A 270 21.42 23.33 -28.08
C SER A 270 22.10 22.01 -28.46
N LYS A 271 23.37 21.85 -28.10
CA LYS A 271 24.08 20.56 -28.21
C LYS A 271 23.45 19.52 -27.29
N SER A 272 22.73 18.59 -27.90
CA SER A 272 22.03 17.49 -27.24
C SER A 272 23.01 16.50 -26.61
N ILE A 273 23.17 16.59 -25.29
CA ILE A 273 23.82 15.54 -24.49
C ILE A 273 22.96 14.29 -24.61
N LYS A 274 23.51 13.21 -25.19
CA LYS A 274 22.82 11.92 -25.27
C LYS A 274 22.60 11.38 -23.86
N ILE A 275 21.34 11.18 -23.49
CA ILE A 275 20.96 10.47 -22.26
C ILE A 275 21.10 8.97 -22.54
N ASP A 276 21.70 8.24 -21.60
CA ASP A 276 21.84 6.78 -21.66
C ASP A 276 20.50 6.12 -21.30
N GLU A 277 19.77 5.64 -22.30
CA GLU A 277 18.44 5.03 -22.16
C GLU A 277 18.48 3.57 -21.66
N SER A 278 19.17 3.33 -20.54
CA SER A 278 19.20 2.05 -19.82
C SER A 278 18.18 1.96 -18.65
N ILE A 279 17.16 2.82 -18.66
CA ILE A 279 16.09 2.87 -17.65
C ILE A 279 15.17 1.64 -17.76
N LYS A 280 15.52 0.55 -17.09
CA LYS A 280 14.65 -0.63 -16.95
C LYS A 280 13.33 -0.23 -16.26
N PRO A 281 12.15 -0.48 -16.87
CA PRO A 281 10.86 -0.06 -16.32
C PRO A 281 10.52 -0.80 -15.02
N LYS A 282 9.71 -0.18 -14.16
CA LYS A 282 9.22 -0.79 -12.92
C LYS A 282 8.33 -2.00 -13.25
N GLN A 283 8.57 -3.13 -12.59
CA GLN A 283 7.82 -4.36 -12.81
C GLN A 283 6.55 -4.40 -11.94
N ASN A 284 5.44 -4.87 -12.52
CA ASN A 284 4.17 -4.96 -11.81
C ASN A 284 4.15 -6.16 -10.85
N LEU A 285 4.02 -5.92 -9.54
CA LEU A 285 3.75 -6.98 -8.56
C LEU A 285 2.26 -7.34 -8.54
N ILE A 286 1.97 -8.62 -8.35
CA ILE A 286 0.63 -9.19 -8.18
C ILE A 286 0.42 -9.51 -6.70
N ILE A 287 -0.73 -9.12 -6.14
CA ILE A 287 -1.11 -9.45 -4.78
C ILE A 287 -1.40 -10.96 -4.70
N LYS A 288 -0.71 -11.66 -3.79
CA LYS A 288 -1.11 -13.01 -3.40
C LYS A 288 -1.93 -12.91 -2.12
N TYR A 289 -3.24 -13.04 -2.24
CA TYR A 289 -4.11 -13.20 -1.08
C TYR A 289 -3.81 -14.55 -0.41
N HIS A 290 -3.60 -14.52 0.90
CA HIS A 290 -3.66 -15.70 1.75
C HIS A 290 -4.56 -15.33 2.93
N ILE A 291 -5.72 -15.98 3.01
CA ILE A 291 -6.70 -15.75 4.07
C ILE A 291 -6.53 -16.88 5.08
N GLU A 292 -5.72 -16.65 6.10
CA GLU A 292 -5.74 -17.51 7.28
C GLU A 292 -7.07 -17.29 8.02
N LYS A 293 -8.00 -18.22 7.84
CA LYS A 293 -9.21 -18.30 8.68
C LYS A 293 -8.80 -18.71 10.09
N GLN A 294 -8.50 -17.73 10.95
CA GLN A 294 -8.49 -17.95 12.39
C GLN A 294 -9.94 -18.10 12.85
N ASN A 295 -10.35 -19.33 13.19
CA ASN A 295 -11.65 -19.56 13.82
C ASN A 295 -11.67 -18.85 15.18
N PRO A 296 -12.63 -17.94 15.45
CA PRO A 296 -12.85 -17.43 16.79
C PRO A 296 -13.37 -18.55 17.70
N ASN A 297 -12.93 -18.58 18.96
CA ASN A 297 -13.47 -19.53 19.92
C ASN A 297 -14.97 -19.29 20.14
N SER A 298 -15.75 -20.37 20.24
CA SER A 298 -17.20 -20.39 20.49
C SER A 298 -17.63 -19.59 21.73
N ASP A 299 -16.78 -19.60 22.75
CA ASP A 299 -17.17 -19.36 24.14
C ASP A 299 -17.42 -17.88 24.49
N LEU A 300 -17.24 -16.97 23.54
CA LEU A 300 -17.40 -15.52 23.71
C LEU A 300 -18.72 -14.96 23.14
N GLN A 301 -19.55 -15.78 22.48
CA GLN A 301 -20.80 -15.32 21.87
C GLN A 301 -21.98 -15.34 22.87
N GLU A 302 -22.09 -16.34 23.74
CA GLU A 302 -23.21 -16.46 24.69
C GLU A 302 -23.24 -15.35 25.74
N GLU A 303 -22.07 -14.90 26.23
CA GLU A 303 -21.98 -13.84 27.26
C GLU A 303 -22.46 -12.48 26.72
N ASN A 304 -22.21 -12.20 25.44
CA ASN A 304 -22.66 -10.97 24.78
C ASN A 304 -24.16 -11.00 24.41
N LEU A 305 -24.71 -12.18 24.08
CA LEU A 305 -26.13 -12.32 23.73
C LEU A 305 -27.08 -12.04 24.91
N ASN A 306 -26.62 -12.29 26.13
CA ASN A 306 -27.39 -12.03 27.37
C ASN A 306 -27.35 -10.56 27.82
N LEU A 307 -26.41 -9.74 27.30
CA LEU A 307 -26.35 -8.31 27.61
C LEU A 307 -27.40 -7.50 26.82
N LEU A 308 -27.72 -7.88 25.58
CA LEU A 308 -28.76 -7.19 24.79
C LEU A 308 -30.18 -7.44 25.30
N LYS A 309 -30.46 -8.61 25.88
CA LYS A 309 -31.81 -8.98 26.38
C LYS A 309 -32.28 -8.14 27.58
N ASN A 310 -31.37 -7.45 28.28
CA ASN A 310 -31.67 -6.71 29.51
C ASN A 310 -31.85 -5.18 29.35
N GLN A 311 -32.01 -4.66 28.12
CA GLN A 311 -32.25 -3.22 27.88
C GLN A 311 -33.65 -2.87 27.33
N GLN A 312 -34.54 -3.83 27.11
CA GLN A 312 -35.94 -3.56 26.76
C GLN A 312 -36.82 -3.37 28.01
N ASN A 313 -36.79 -2.18 28.60
CA ASN A 313 -37.83 -1.74 29.56
C ASN A 313 -37.80 -0.22 29.81
N LEU A 314 -38.50 0.55 28.97
CA LEU A 314 -39.04 1.91 29.25
C LEU A 314 -40.01 2.26 28.10
N PRO A 315 -41.22 2.79 28.37
CA PRO A 315 -42.28 2.85 27.36
C PRO A 315 -42.31 4.16 26.56
N VAL A 316 -42.63 4.06 25.27
CA VAL A 316 -43.12 5.17 24.43
C VAL A 316 -44.31 4.68 23.63
N THR A 317 -45.48 5.30 23.84
CA THR A 317 -46.75 4.95 23.19
C THR A 317 -46.92 5.67 21.85
N PHE A 318 -47.24 4.93 20.79
CA PHE A 318 -47.96 5.43 19.62
C PHE A 318 -48.96 4.38 19.12
N GLU A 319 -49.99 4.85 18.42
CA GLU A 319 -51.23 4.10 18.16
C GLU A 319 -51.10 3.15 16.95
N GLU A 320 -51.68 1.95 17.08
CA GLU A 320 -51.79 0.98 15.97
C GLU A 320 -53.01 1.28 15.09
N SER A 321 -52.87 1.05 13.77
CA SER A 321 -54.00 0.80 12.88
C SER A 321 -53.94 -0.65 12.38
N GLN A 322 -55.06 -1.36 12.51
CA GLN A 322 -55.11 -2.82 12.40
C GLN A 322 -55.21 -3.32 10.95
N SER A 323 -54.51 -4.40 10.64
CA SER A 323 -54.98 -5.41 9.67
C SER A 323 -54.39 -6.79 9.97
N ASN A 324 -55.22 -7.72 10.46
CA ASN A 324 -54.81 -9.08 10.79
C ASN A 324 -54.60 -9.95 9.54
N SER A 325 -53.64 -10.87 9.58
CA SER A 325 -53.85 -12.23 9.06
C SER A 325 -52.83 -13.24 9.63
N ASN A 326 -53.27 -13.90 10.71
CA ASN A 326 -53.00 -15.28 11.16
C ASN A 326 -51.60 -15.91 11.07
N GLU A 327 -51.21 -16.51 12.20
CA GLU A 327 -50.09 -17.43 12.40
C GLU A 327 -50.22 -18.75 11.60
N ASN A 328 -49.10 -19.43 11.40
CA ASN A 328 -48.96 -20.89 11.58
C ASN A 328 -47.47 -21.25 11.67
N ASP A 329 -47.01 -21.65 12.85
CA ASP A 329 -45.69 -22.26 13.03
C ASP A 329 -45.71 -23.75 12.63
N SER A 330 -44.60 -24.24 12.09
CA SER A 330 -44.27 -25.67 12.07
C SER A 330 -42.76 -25.89 11.93
N ASP A 331 -42.14 -26.48 12.95
CA ASP A 331 -40.77 -27.01 12.85
C ASP A 331 -40.66 -28.10 11.78
N ILE A 332 -39.52 -28.19 11.09
CA ILE A 332 -38.74 -29.43 10.86
C ILE A 332 -37.25 -29.05 10.68
N GLN A 333 -36.38 -30.03 10.92
CA GLN A 333 -34.96 -29.93 11.26
C GLN A 333 -33.99 -29.78 10.06
N GLU A 334 -32.70 -29.72 10.40
CA GLU A 334 -31.54 -29.67 9.50
C GLU A 334 -31.45 -30.87 8.54
N GLU A 335 -30.95 -30.65 7.32
CA GLU A 335 -30.00 -31.59 6.70
C GLU A 335 -29.05 -30.87 5.71
N ASN A 336 -27.89 -31.46 5.42
CA ASN A 336 -26.86 -30.87 4.55
C ASN A 336 -26.67 -31.74 3.29
N SER A 337 -26.86 -31.17 2.10
CA SER A 337 -26.17 -31.64 0.87
C SER A 337 -26.26 -30.64 -0.27
N ASP A 338 -25.10 -30.36 -0.86
CA ASP A 338 -24.83 -30.12 -2.29
C ASP A 338 -25.68 -29.14 -3.12
N TYR A 339 -24.96 -28.22 -3.78
CA TYR A 339 -25.48 -27.37 -4.86
C TYR A 339 -25.59 -28.18 -6.16
N ASP A 340 -26.78 -28.68 -6.47
CA ASP A 340 -27.21 -28.86 -7.86
C ASP A 340 -28.21 -27.74 -8.24
N ASN A 341 -28.25 -27.40 -9.52
CA ASN A 341 -29.11 -26.34 -10.03
C ASN A 341 -30.43 -26.96 -10.49
N ASP A 342 -31.56 -26.39 -10.05
CA ASP A 342 -32.79 -26.41 -10.83
C ASP A 342 -33.30 -24.97 -10.96
N ASP A 343 -33.69 -24.62 -12.19
CA ASP A 343 -34.18 -23.31 -12.56
C ASP A 343 -35.71 -23.31 -12.46
N ASP A 344 -36.28 -22.28 -11.82
CA ASP A 344 -37.71 -21.96 -11.98
C ASP A 344 -37.89 -20.43 -11.98
N SER A 345 -36.99 -19.75 -12.69
CA SER A 345 -37.12 -18.34 -12.98
C SER A 345 -38.26 -18.12 -13.99
N ASN A 346 -39.33 -17.43 -13.56
CA ASN A 346 -40.39 -17.01 -14.47
C ASN A 346 -39.81 -15.97 -15.45
N GLU A 347 -39.46 -16.42 -16.66
CA GLU A 347 -38.98 -15.54 -17.74
C GLU A 347 -40.03 -14.48 -18.08
N ILE A 348 -39.85 -13.27 -17.54
CA ILE A 348 -40.52 -12.08 -18.04
C ILE A 348 -39.94 -11.80 -19.42
N SER A 349 -40.57 -12.30 -20.48
CA SER A 349 -40.12 -12.11 -21.86
C SER A 349 -39.92 -10.62 -22.16
N LEU A 350 -38.67 -10.20 -22.34
CA LEU A 350 -38.35 -8.80 -22.62
C LEU A 350 -39.04 -8.36 -23.92
N THR A 351 -39.47 -7.10 -23.98
CA THR A 351 -39.87 -6.52 -25.27
C THR A 351 -38.61 -6.29 -26.12
N PRO A 352 -38.71 -6.36 -27.46
CA PRO A 352 -37.54 -6.13 -28.33
C PRO A 352 -36.94 -4.72 -28.17
N GLU A 353 -37.71 -3.75 -27.65
CA GLU A 353 -37.22 -2.41 -27.32
C GLU A 353 -36.34 -2.41 -26.04
N MET A 354 -36.63 -3.29 -25.08
CA MET A 354 -35.82 -3.46 -23.86
C MET A 354 -34.50 -4.19 -24.16
N GLU A 355 -34.52 -5.27 -24.95
CA GLU A 355 -33.30 -5.94 -25.44
C GLU A 355 -32.39 -4.97 -26.22
N GLN A 356 -32.98 -4.09 -27.03
CA GLN A 356 -32.24 -3.03 -27.72
C GLN A 356 -31.62 -2.03 -26.73
N ALA A 357 -32.31 -1.68 -25.64
CA ALA A 357 -31.78 -0.79 -24.61
C ALA A 357 -30.60 -1.41 -23.86
N ASP A 358 -30.70 -2.70 -23.50
CA ASP A 358 -29.67 -3.44 -22.77
C ASP A 358 -28.40 -3.64 -23.61
N THR A 359 -28.54 -3.99 -24.89
CA THR A 359 -27.40 -4.12 -25.81
C THR A 359 -26.65 -2.79 -26.00
N ILE A 360 -27.36 -1.65 -26.04
CA ILE A 360 -26.74 -0.32 -26.08
C ILE A 360 -26.06 0.02 -24.74
N TYR A 361 -26.69 -0.32 -23.61
CA TYR A 361 -26.11 -0.12 -22.27
C TYR A 361 -24.81 -0.92 -22.09
N HIS A 362 -24.78 -2.20 -22.47
CA HIS A 362 -23.57 -3.02 -22.39
C HIS A 362 -22.44 -2.51 -23.32
N GLN A 363 -22.76 -1.97 -24.50
CA GLN A 363 -21.77 -1.29 -25.35
C GLN A 363 -21.20 -0.04 -24.67
N ALA A 364 -22.03 0.77 -24.03
CA ALA A 364 -21.62 1.96 -23.30
C ALA A 364 -20.73 1.64 -22.08
N MET A 365 -21.11 0.63 -21.30
CA MET A 365 -20.33 0.09 -20.19
C MET A 365 -18.95 -0.44 -20.64
N LYS A 366 -18.91 -1.16 -21.78
CA LYS A 366 -17.65 -1.64 -22.36
C LYS A 366 -16.69 -0.49 -22.67
N LEU A 367 -17.18 0.66 -23.15
CA LEU A 367 -16.36 1.85 -23.46
C LEU A 367 -15.82 2.58 -22.21
N ILE A 368 -16.57 2.63 -21.10
CA ILE A 368 -16.06 3.19 -19.84
C ILE A 368 -15.01 2.27 -19.20
N ASN A 369 -15.21 0.96 -19.28
CA ASN A 369 -14.35 -0.02 -18.61
C ASN A 369 -13.00 -0.28 -19.31
N VAL A 370 -12.80 0.19 -20.56
CA VAL A 370 -11.47 0.16 -21.21
C VAL A 370 -10.45 0.95 -20.38
N THR A 371 -9.25 0.41 -20.17
CA THR A 371 -8.16 1.10 -19.45
C THR A 371 -7.28 1.97 -20.34
N THR A 372 -7.11 1.61 -21.62
CA THR A 372 -6.07 2.20 -22.49
C THR A 372 -6.48 3.44 -23.28
N ASN A 373 -7.79 3.66 -23.53
CA ASN A 373 -8.31 4.85 -24.22
C ASN A 373 -9.80 5.05 -23.91
N ARG A 374 -10.13 5.87 -22.91
CA ARG A 374 -11.51 6.03 -22.39
C ARG A 374 -12.32 7.08 -23.14
N GLN A 375 -13.21 6.63 -24.00
CA GLN A 375 -14.10 7.50 -24.78
C GLN A 375 -15.37 7.89 -24.02
N TYR A 376 -15.23 8.57 -22.88
CA TYR A 376 -16.38 8.98 -22.05
C TYR A 376 -17.46 9.74 -22.83
N GLN A 377 -17.08 10.65 -23.73
CA GLN A 377 -18.03 11.44 -24.53
C GLN A 377 -18.85 10.64 -25.56
N THR A 378 -18.42 9.42 -25.94
CA THR A 378 -19.23 8.52 -26.78
C THR A 378 -20.07 7.60 -25.90
N ALA A 379 -19.51 7.07 -24.81
CA ALA A 379 -20.25 6.27 -23.84
C ALA A 379 -21.48 7.02 -23.27
N TYR A 380 -21.33 8.27 -22.84
CA TYR A 380 -22.47 9.08 -22.34
C TYR A 380 -23.53 9.42 -23.41
N LYS A 381 -23.19 9.38 -24.71
CA LYS A 381 -24.20 9.46 -25.78
C LYS A 381 -25.00 8.16 -25.90
N LEU A 382 -24.33 7.00 -25.77
CA LEU A 382 -24.99 5.70 -25.75
C LEU A 382 -25.87 5.52 -24.50
N PHE A 383 -25.41 5.93 -23.30
CA PHE A 383 -26.25 5.93 -22.11
C PHE A 383 -27.50 6.80 -22.28
N LYS A 384 -27.38 7.99 -22.92
CA LYS A 384 -28.56 8.80 -23.26
C LYS A 384 -29.52 8.11 -24.25
N GLN A 385 -29.02 7.29 -25.16
CA GLN A 385 -29.88 6.48 -26.04
C GLN A 385 -30.58 5.35 -25.27
N ALA A 386 -29.86 4.57 -24.46
CA ALA A 386 -30.46 3.51 -23.63
C ALA A 386 -31.46 4.06 -22.59
N ALA A 387 -31.19 5.22 -21.97
CA ALA A 387 -32.09 5.86 -21.02
C ALA A 387 -33.37 6.41 -21.68
N ASN A 388 -33.28 6.87 -22.94
CA ASN A 388 -34.46 7.24 -23.74
C ASN A 388 -35.35 6.02 -24.06
N LEU A 389 -34.75 4.82 -24.21
CA LEU A 389 -35.44 3.54 -24.32
C LEU A 389 -35.89 2.98 -22.95
N GLY A 390 -35.73 3.74 -21.86
CA GLY A 390 -36.23 3.41 -20.53
C GLY A 390 -35.24 2.69 -19.61
N HIS A 391 -34.09 2.21 -20.10
CA HIS A 391 -33.17 1.36 -19.31
C HIS A 391 -32.69 2.05 -18.02
N ILE A 392 -32.94 1.39 -16.88
CA ILE A 392 -32.81 1.95 -15.53
C ILE A 392 -31.34 2.26 -15.21
N GLY A 393 -30.44 1.29 -15.39
CA GLY A 393 -29.01 1.49 -15.13
C GLY A 393 -28.37 2.58 -16.02
N ALA A 394 -28.96 2.87 -17.18
CA ALA A 394 -28.50 3.98 -18.02
C ALA A 394 -28.93 5.35 -17.44
N LYS A 395 -30.14 5.44 -16.86
CA LYS A 395 -30.61 6.62 -16.14
C LYS A 395 -29.79 6.88 -14.87
N GLU A 396 -29.39 5.83 -14.16
CA GLU A 396 -28.54 5.91 -12.97
C GLU A 396 -27.12 6.43 -13.28
N GLU A 397 -26.46 5.88 -14.30
CA GLU A 397 -25.15 6.36 -14.75
C GLU A 397 -25.22 7.81 -15.27
N LEU A 398 -26.31 8.20 -15.94
CA LEU A 398 -26.55 9.61 -16.32
C LEU A 398 -26.77 10.51 -15.10
N ALA A 399 -27.49 10.04 -14.07
CA ALA A 399 -27.71 10.79 -12.84
C ALA A 399 -26.39 11.07 -12.09
N PHE A 400 -25.52 10.05 -11.95
CA PHE A 400 -24.17 10.28 -11.44
C PHE A 400 -23.34 11.18 -12.36
N GLY A 401 -23.46 11.05 -13.69
CA GLY A 401 -22.82 11.95 -14.66
C GLY A 401 -23.23 13.42 -14.50
N HIS A 402 -24.53 13.68 -14.26
CA HIS A 402 -25.10 15.00 -13.98
C HIS A 402 -24.74 15.55 -12.60
N ILE A 403 -24.47 14.70 -11.60
CA ILE A 403 -23.94 15.12 -10.30
C ILE A 403 -22.45 15.50 -10.40
N ILE A 404 -21.67 14.72 -11.15
CA ILE A 404 -20.21 14.88 -11.27
C ILE A 404 -19.85 16.06 -12.20
N GLY A 405 -20.65 16.35 -13.24
CA GLY A 405 -20.51 17.55 -14.07
C GLY A 405 -19.30 17.58 -15.03
N ILE A 406 -18.51 16.49 -15.14
CA ILE A 406 -17.30 16.43 -15.97
C ILE A 406 -17.62 16.16 -17.46
N TYR A 407 -18.65 15.34 -17.73
CA TYR A 407 -18.99 14.89 -19.09
C TYR A 407 -20.40 15.29 -19.55
N LEU A 408 -21.25 15.76 -18.62
CA LEU A 408 -22.57 16.32 -18.84
C LEU A 408 -22.68 17.64 -18.06
N PRO A 409 -23.55 18.59 -18.48
CA PRO A 409 -23.87 19.76 -17.66
C PRO A 409 -24.48 19.32 -16.32
N MET A 410 -24.16 20.06 -15.27
CA MET A 410 -24.58 19.73 -13.90
C MET A 410 -26.09 19.99 -13.71
N ASP A 411 -26.85 18.96 -13.36
CA ASP A 411 -28.30 19.07 -13.09
C ASP A 411 -28.74 18.09 -11.99
N PHE A 412 -28.87 18.62 -10.77
CA PHE A 412 -29.30 17.84 -9.61
C PHE A 412 -30.80 17.53 -9.61
N ASN A 413 -31.63 18.28 -10.33
CA ASN A 413 -33.07 18.00 -10.38
C ASN A 413 -33.34 16.82 -11.32
N LEU A 414 -32.68 16.79 -12.48
CA LEU A 414 -32.76 15.68 -13.42
C LEU A 414 -32.16 14.40 -12.85
N ALA A 415 -30.99 14.49 -12.20
CA ALA A 415 -30.38 13.36 -11.49
C ALA A 415 -31.29 12.79 -10.40
N LYS A 416 -31.96 13.66 -9.62
CA LYS A 416 -32.95 13.24 -8.61
C LYS A 416 -34.11 12.49 -9.26
N THR A 417 -34.69 13.00 -10.35
CA THR A 417 -35.84 12.33 -11.01
C THR A 417 -35.49 10.93 -11.53
N TYR A 418 -34.28 10.73 -12.07
CA TYR A 418 -33.83 9.40 -12.51
C TYR A 418 -33.68 8.40 -11.35
N PHE A 419 -33.14 8.82 -10.20
CA PHE A 419 -33.11 7.94 -9.01
C PHE A 419 -34.51 7.73 -8.40
N GLU A 420 -35.39 8.73 -8.43
CA GLU A 420 -36.80 8.58 -8.01
C GLU A 420 -37.62 7.68 -8.95
N GLU A 421 -37.18 7.48 -10.20
CA GLU A 421 -37.71 6.44 -11.09
C GLU A 421 -37.18 5.05 -10.72
N GLY A 422 -35.87 4.88 -10.58
CA GLY A 422 -35.28 3.58 -10.26
C GLY A 422 -35.65 3.05 -8.87
N VAL A 423 -35.89 3.93 -7.88
CA VAL A 423 -36.41 3.55 -6.55
C VAL A 423 -37.82 2.95 -6.62
N LYS A 424 -38.69 3.39 -7.55
CA LYS A 424 -40.04 2.78 -7.72
C LYS A 424 -39.99 1.34 -8.22
N ILE A 425 -38.85 0.94 -8.78
CA ILE A 425 -38.57 -0.40 -9.33
C ILE A 425 -37.68 -1.20 -8.34
N GLY A 426 -37.34 -0.62 -7.19
CA GLY A 426 -36.52 -1.26 -6.15
C GLY A 426 -35.01 -1.26 -6.41
N SER A 427 -34.50 -0.43 -7.33
CA SER A 427 -33.06 -0.45 -7.66
C SER A 427 -32.17 -0.05 -6.46
N PRO A 428 -31.21 -0.90 -6.05
CA PRO A 428 -30.30 -0.60 -4.94
C PRO A 428 -29.37 0.58 -5.26
N GLN A 429 -28.97 0.73 -6.52
CA GLN A 429 -28.11 1.80 -7.02
C GLN A 429 -28.83 3.16 -6.96
N SER A 430 -30.12 3.22 -7.32
CA SER A 430 -30.93 4.43 -7.17
C SER A 430 -31.16 4.83 -5.71
N HIS A 431 -31.35 3.86 -4.81
CA HIS A 431 -31.37 4.13 -3.37
C HIS A 431 -30.05 4.74 -2.88
N TYR A 432 -28.91 4.20 -3.30
CA TYR A 432 -27.59 4.77 -2.97
C TYR A 432 -27.38 6.17 -3.57
N GLY A 433 -27.88 6.43 -4.79
CA GLY A 433 -27.89 7.76 -5.41
C GLY A 433 -28.67 8.79 -4.59
N LEU A 434 -29.89 8.46 -4.16
CA LEU A 434 -30.70 9.30 -3.27
C LEU A 434 -30.06 9.49 -1.89
N TYR A 435 -29.40 8.47 -1.32
CA TYR A 435 -28.58 8.62 -0.12
C TYR A 435 -27.47 9.66 -0.32
N PHE A 436 -26.67 9.54 -1.38
CA PHE A 436 -25.56 10.44 -1.68
C PHE A 436 -26.03 11.90 -1.81
N MET A 437 -27.11 12.13 -2.56
CA MET A 437 -27.66 13.47 -2.75
C MET A 437 -28.24 14.08 -1.46
N ASN A 438 -28.88 13.28 -0.60
CA ASN A 438 -29.43 13.75 0.69
C ASN A 438 -28.35 13.98 1.77
N SER A 439 -27.25 13.21 1.75
CA SER A 439 -26.14 13.33 2.71
C SER A 439 -25.18 14.47 2.37
N VAL A 440 -24.91 14.71 1.08
CA VAL A 440 -24.09 15.83 0.60
C VAL A 440 -24.86 17.16 0.55
N GLY A 441 -26.21 17.11 0.52
CA GLY A 441 -27.06 18.30 0.50
C GLY A 441 -27.35 18.86 -0.90
N LEU A 442 -27.31 18.02 -1.94
CA LEU A 442 -27.47 18.42 -3.35
C LEU A 442 -28.94 18.67 -3.77
N ILE A 443 -29.91 18.43 -2.87
CA ILE A 443 -31.35 18.52 -3.14
C ILE A 443 -31.97 19.55 -2.17
N PRO A 444 -32.89 20.44 -2.62
CA PRO A 444 -33.68 21.26 -1.72
C PRO A 444 -34.54 20.38 -0.79
N ASN A 445 -34.43 20.61 0.53
CA ASN A 445 -34.97 19.75 1.60
C ASN A 445 -34.29 18.37 1.76
N ALA A 446 -32.99 18.28 1.42
CA ALA A 446 -32.11 17.19 1.83
C ALA A 446 -32.13 16.99 3.36
N SER A 447 -32.04 15.73 3.80
CA SER A 447 -32.07 15.37 5.22
C SER A 447 -31.23 14.12 5.50
N ILE A 448 -30.38 14.19 6.52
CA ILE A 448 -29.53 13.07 6.98
C ILE A 448 -30.38 11.84 7.35
N SER A 449 -31.56 12.05 7.95
CA SER A 449 -32.48 10.95 8.28
C SER A 449 -33.02 10.24 7.03
N LYS A 450 -33.36 10.98 5.97
CA LYS A 450 -33.75 10.40 4.67
C LYS A 450 -32.58 9.70 3.99
N ALA A 451 -31.38 10.27 4.11
CA ALA A 451 -30.16 9.65 3.61
C ALA A 451 -29.94 8.28 4.25
N LEU A 452 -30.01 8.20 5.58
CA LEU A 452 -29.82 6.95 6.32
C LEU A 452 -30.86 5.87 5.94
N VAL A 453 -32.14 6.25 5.77
CA VAL A 453 -33.19 5.33 5.30
C VAL A 453 -32.85 4.77 3.91
N HIS A 454 -32.46 5.61 2.96
CA HIS A 454 -32.06 5.13 1.63
C HIS A 454 -30.74 4.33 1.65
N LEU A 455 -29.81 4.63 2.55
CA LEU A 455 -28.60 3.82 2.76
C LEU A 455 -28.94 2.42 3.29
N THR A 456 -29.84 2.31 4.27
CA THR A 456 -30.30 1.01 4.76
C THR A 456 -30.99 0.20 3.68
N PHE A 457 -31.85 0.81 2.85
CA PHE A 457 -32.48 0.11 1.72
C PHE A 457 -31.45 -0.36 0.67
N ALA A 458 -30.48 0.47 0.30
CA ALA A 458 -29.42 0.05 -0.62
C ALA A 458 -28.58 -1.11 -0.04
N ALA A 459 -28.25 -1.06 1.25
CA ALA A 459 -27.44 -2.09 1.91
C ALA A 459 -28.19 -3.43 2.05
N THR A 460 -29.48 -3.41 2.38
CA THR A 460 -30.29 -4.64 2.49
C THR A 460 -30.53 -5.29 1.12
N HIS A 461 -30.69 -4.50 0.05
CA HIS A 461 -30.82 -5.00 -1.32
C HIS A 461 -29.46 -5.25 -2.00
N GLY A 462 -28.43 -5.64 -1.23
CA GLY A 462 -27.16 -6.15 -1.76
C GLY A 462 -26.17 -5.11 -2.32
N TYR A 463 -26.41 -3.80 -2.18
CA TYR A 463 -25.52 -2.81 -2.76
C TYR A 463 -24.22 -2.66 -1.95
N HIS A 464 -23.14 -3.25 -2.48
CA HIS A 464 -21.84 -3.35 -1.83
C HIS A 464 -21.26 -2.03 -1.28
N LEU A 465 -21.39 -0.88 -1.96
CA LEU A 465 -20.89 0.40 -1.39
C LEU A 465 -21.75 0.92 -0.23
N ALA A 466 -23.04 0.58 -0.19
CA ALA A 466 -23.90 0.88 0.96
C ALA A 466 -23.57 -0.05 2.13
N GLN A 467 -23.37 -1.34 1.88
CA GLN A 467 -22.90 -2.31 2.88
C GLN A 467 -21.50 -2.01 3.44
N MET A 468 -20.68 -1.28 2.69
CA MET A 468 -19.37 -0.77 3.15
C MET A 468 -19.43 0.56 3.92
N ALA A 469 -20.59 1.22 3.96
CA ALA A 469 -20.79 2.54 4.55
C ALA A 469 -21.73 2.53 5.78
N LEU A 470 -22.21 1.34 6.17
CA LEU A 470 -23.10 1.07 7.30
C LEU A 470 -22.37 0.28 8.38
#